data_AF-A0A1Y2WWE3-F1
#
_entry.id   AF-A0A1Y2WWE3-F1
#
_cell.length_a   1.000
_cell.length_b   1.000
_cell.length_c   1.000
_cell.angle_alpha   90.00
_cell.angle_beta   90.00
_cell.angle_gamma   90.00
#
_symmetry.space_group_name_H-M   'P 1'
#
loop_
_entity.id
_entity.type
_entity.pdbx_description
1 polymer ?
#
loop_
_entity_poly.entity_id
_entity_poly.type
_entity_poly.pdbx_seq_one_letter_code
_entity_poly.pdbx_strand_id
1 'polypeptide(L)'
;MTSTSDLAVVICHGNCHTPAPYMSLVEALEAEGIESIHSFFQPKDGSLLVPPFMQFHKHSAAKLGTIVETDKYLFNDLETSEAERWTATLTASPVSTTELMNNAYAALPCAYLIFQGDLTLPKEYQEGMIAAQSQKAGDFTVYRCPAGHSPHVSWTQGVVNTIQDFIKKIQDQQG
;
A
#
# COMPACT_ATOMS: atom_id res chain seq x y z
N MET A 1 7.70 0.35 34.02
CA MET A 1 8.00 -0.30 32.73
C MET A 1 6.72 -0.93 32.25
N THR A 2 6.08 -0.34 31.25
CA THR A 2 4.95 -0.97 30.54
C THR A 2 5.46 -2.20 29.81
N SER A 3 4.74 -3.31 29.94
CA SER A 3 5.07 -4.56 29.26
C SER A 3 4.83 -4.40 27.76
N THR A 4 5.72 -4.94 26.92
CA THR A 4 5.52 -5.00 25.46
C THR A 4 4.43 -5.99 25.04
N SER A 5 3.80 -6.69 25.99
CA SER A 5 2.71 -7.66 25.75
C SER A 5 1.46 -7.07 25.10
N ASP A 6 1.23 -5.76 25.25
CA ASP A 6 -0.05 -5.15 24.94
C ASP A 6 -0.02 -4.33 23.62
N LEU A 7 1.13 -4.36 22.91
CA LEU A 7 1.34 -3.58 21.69
C LEU A 7 1.14 -4.42 20.43
N ALA A 8 0.08 -4.11 19.67
CA ALA A 8 -0.15 -4.66 18.34
C ALA A 8 0.37 -3.69 17.26
N VAL A 9 1.21 -4.19 16.35
CA VAL A 9 1.64 -3.44 15.15
C VAL A 9 0.96 -4.05 13.93
N VAL A 10 0.13 -3.26 13.25
CA VAL A 10 -0.50 -3.63 11.97
C VAL A 10 0.34 -3.06 10.83
N ILE A 11 0.97 -3.94 10.05
CA ILE A 11 1.71 -3.54 8.85
C ILE A 11 0.75 -3.60 7.66
N CYS A 12 0.42 -2.43 7.10
CA CYS A 12 -0.35 -2.35 5.86
C CYS A 12 0.62 -2.26 4.66
N HIS A 13 0.60 -3.28 3.80
CA HIS A 13 1.30 -3.31 2.51
C HIS A 13 0.25 -3.56 1.42
N GLY A 14 0.27 -2.73 0.37
CA GLY A 14 -0.72 -2.78 -0.70
C GLY A 14 -0.46 -3.92 -1.68
N ASN A 15 -1.47 -4.78 -1.90
CA ASN A 15 -1.49 -5.73 -3.01
C ASN A 15 -2.95 -5.95 -3.49
N CYS A 16 -3.39 -5.13 -4.47
CA CYS A 16 -4.60 -5.24 -5.34
C CYS A 16 -5.99 -4.65 -4.88
N HIS A 17 -6.75 -3.92 -5.75
CA HIS A 17 -8.02 -3.11 -5.51
C HIS A 17 -9.16 -3.09 -6.65
N THR A 18 -10.34 -3.78 -6.58
CA THR A 18 -11.38 -3.95 -7.69
C THR A 18 -12.56 -2.96 -7.68
N PRO A 19 -13.42 -2.98 -8.73
CA PRO A 19 -14.63 -2.14 -8.80
C PRO A 19 -15.99 -2.82 -9.16
N ALA A 20 -16.06 -4.08 -9.63
CA ALA A 20 -17.20 -4.49 -10.50
C ALA A 20 -18.61 -4.55 -9.86
N PRO A 21 -18.85 -5.13 -8.66
CA PRO A 21 -20.18 -5.14 -8.04
C PRO A 21 -20.63 -3.78 -7.50
N TYR A 22 -19.73 -2.80 -7.48
CA TYR A 22 -19.86 -1.57 -6.72
C TYR A 22 -19.76 -0.31 -7.59
N MET A 23 -19.77 -0.39 -8.92
CA MET A 23 -19.75 0.82 -9.77
C MET A 23 -20.85 1.81 -9.40
N SER A 24 -22.08 1.33 -9.19
CA SER A 24 -23.21 2.14 -8.74
C SER A 24 -23.08 2.66 -7.29
N LEU A 25 -22.18 2.07 -6.48
CA LEU A 25 -21.81 2.58 -5.16
C LEU A 25 -20.66 3.60 -5.23
N VAL A 26 -19.67 3.39 -6.12
CA VAL A 26 -18.60 4.36 -6.38
C VAL A 26 -19.20 5.65 -6.96
N GLU A 27 -20.10 5.54 -7.93
CA GLU A 27 -20.88 6.67 -8.48
C GLU A 27 -21.68 7.41 -7.39
N ALA A 28 -22.27 6.68 -6.43
CA ALA A 28 -23.00 7.27 -5.31
C ALA A 28 -22.07 7.93 -4.26
N LEU A 29 -20.93 7.32 -3.95
CA LEU A 29 -19.94 7.86 -3.03
C LEU A 29 -19.26 9.12 -3.60
N GLU A 30 -18.98 9.15 -4.91
CA GLU A 30 -18.47 10.35 -5.59
C GLU A 30 -19.50 11.48 -5.62
N ALA A 31 -20.80 11.16 -5.73
CA ALA A 31 -21.87 12.15 -5.59
C ALA A 31 -21.95 12.75 -4.17
N GLU A 32 -21.57 12.00 -3.13
CA GLU A 32 -21.44 12.45 -1.74
C GLU A 32 -20.03 13.00 -1.40
N GLY A 33 -19.11 13.08 -2.36
CA GLY A 33 -17.76 13.63 -2.20
C GLY A 33 -16.75 12.71 -1.50
N ILE A 34 -17.00 11.40 -1.45
CA ILE A 34 -16.16 10.39 -0.79
C ILE A 34 -15.31 9.65 -1.83
N GLU A 35 -13.99 9.77 -1.72
CA GLU A 35 -13.02 9.26 -2.71
C GLU A 35 -12.44 7.89 -2.32
N SER A 36 -12.33 6.98 -3.29
CA SER A 36 -11.75 5.63 -3.09
C SER A 36 -10.30 5.56 -3.58
N ILE A 37 -9.50 4.60 -3.07
CA ILE A 37 -8.13 4.37 -3.60
C ILE A 37 -8.17 4.06 -5.11
N HIS A 38 -9.19 3.35 -5.59
CA HIS A 38 -9.36 3.09 -7.02
C HIS A 38 -9.61 4.40 -7.79
N SER A 39 -10.57 5.22 -7.37
CA SER A 39 -10.90 6.49 -8.04
C SER A 39 -9.94 7.66 -7.75
N PHE A 40 -8.96 7.47 -6.86
CA PHE A 40 -7.76 8.31 -6.76
C PHE A 40 -6.74 8.00 -7.87
N PHE A 41 -6.58 6.72 -8.22
CA PHE A 41 -5.66 6.27 -9.29
C PHE A 41 -6.30 6.17 -10.68
N GLN A 42 -7.64 6.23 -10.78
CA GLN A 42 -8.37 6.25 -12.06
C GLN A 42 -8.74 7.67 -12.49
N PRO A 43 -8.72 7.97 -13.80
CA PRO A 43 -9.33 9.17 -14.38
C PRO A 43 -10.78 9.42 -13.92
N LYS A 44 -11.08 10.67 -13.56
CA LYS A 44 -12.43 11.11 -13.16
C LYS A 44 -13.47 11.10 -14.31
N ASP A 45 -13.04 10.85 -15.54
CA ASP A 45 -13.93 10.69 -16.70
C ASP A 45 -14.44 9.24 -16.88
N GLY A 46 -14.06 8.33 -15.97
CA GLY A 46 -14.45 6.92 -16.01
C GLY A 46 -13.66 6.08 -17.00
N SER A 47 -12.64 6.63 -17.67
CA SER A 47 -11.72 5.85 -18.48
C SER A 47 -10.82 4.96 -17.60
N LEU A 48 -10.63 3.71 -18.02
CA LEU A 48 -9.84 2.74 -17.25
C LEU A 48 -8.34 2.86 -17.59
N LEU A 49 -7.56 3.43 -16.68
CA LEU A 49 -6.10 3.38 -16.72
C LEU A 49 -5.61 2.09 -16.05
N VAL A 50 -5.06 1.17 -16.84
CA VAL A 50 -4.37 -0.02 -16.33
C VAL A 50 -2.89 0.31 -16.16
N PRO A 51 -2.30 0.21 -14.95
CA PRO A 51 -0.87 0.42 -14.75
C PRO A 51 -0.03 -0.57 -15.58
N PRO A 52 1.17 -0.20 -16.06
CA PRO A 52 1.98 -1.06 -16.94
C PRO A 52 2.42 -2.36 -16.27
N PHE A 53 2.43 -2.41 -14.94
CA PHE A 53 2.72 -3.59 -14.14
C PHE A 53 1.51 -4.50 -13.89
N MET A 54 0.29 -4.18 -14.38
CA MET A 54 -0.93 -4.95 -14.13
C MET A 54 -1.50 -5.59 -15.41
N GLN A 55 -1.87 -6.87 -15.32
CA GLN A 55 -2.70 -7.57 -16.30
C GLN A 55 -4.00 -8.05 -15.66
N PHE A 56 -5.14 -7.71 -16.27
CA PHE A 56 -6.47 -8.15 -15.83
C PHE A 56 -7.03 -9.28 -16.70
N HIS A 57 -7.63 -10.29 -16.06
CA HIS A 57 -8.09 -11.52 -16.71
C HIS A 57 -9.61 -11.52 -16.94
N LYS A 58 -10.05 -11.92 -18.14
CA LYS A 58 -11.44 -11.75 -18.61
C LYS A 58 -12.47 -12.80 -18.15
N HIS A 59 -12.05 -13.87 -17.47
CA HIS A 59 -12.86 -15.10 -17.35
C HIS A 59 -13.45 -15.41 -15.95
N SER A 60 -13.54 -14.43 -15.06
CA SER A 60 -14.17 -14.62 -13.74
C SER A 60 -15.09 -13.44 -13.39
N ALA A 61 -16.16 -13.73 -12.63
CA ALA A 61 -17.15 -12.74 -12.19
C ALA A 61 -16.55 -11.67 -11.25
N ALA A 62 -15.39 -11.96 -10.63
CA ALA A 62 -14.52 -10.99 -9.99
C ALA A 62 -13.30 -10.77 -10.89
N LYS A 63 -13.04 -9.53 -11.33
CA LYS A 63 -11.89 -9.20 -12.20
C LYS A 63 -10.57 -9.45 -11.46
N LEU A 64 -9.92 -10.58 -11.72
CA LEU A 64 -8.61 -10.91 -11.14
C LEU A 64 -7.48 -10.14 -11.85
N GLY A 65 -6.52 -9.67 -11.06
CA GLY A 65 -5.31 -9.00 -11.55
C GLY A 65 -4.05 -9.78 -11.19
N THR A 66 -3.11 -9.86 -12.13
CA THR A 66 -1.73 -10.32 -11.89
C THR A 66 -0.76 -9.18 -12.13
N ILE A 67 0.29 -9.11 -11.31
CA ILE A 67 1.42 -8.24 -11.63
C ILE A 67 2.29 -8.95 -12.69
N VAL A 68 2.71 -8.21 -13.72
CA VAL A 68 3.59 -8.67 -14.81
C VAL A 68 4.97 -8.04 -14.66
N GLU A 69 6.01 -8.62 -15.29
CA GLU A 69 7.42 -8.18 -15.12
C GLU A 69 7.78 -7.97 -13.62
N THR A 70 7.48 -8.97 -12.79
CA THR A 70 7.57 -8.89 -11.32
C THR A 70 9.00 -8.73 -10.82
N ASP A 71 9.97 -9.27 -11.56
CA ASP A 71 11.39 -8.99 -11.44
C ASP A 71 11.72 -7.49 -11.54
N LYS A 72 11.02 -6.76 -12.41
CA LYS A 72 11.21 -5.33 -12.65
C LYS A 72 10.33 -4.43 -11.79
N TYR A 73 9.13 -4.83 -11.39
CA TYR A 73 8.23 -3.94 -10.64
C TYR A 73 8.12 -4.27 -9.14
N LEU A 74 8.31 -5.53 -8.73
CA LEU A 74 8.24 -5.95 -7.32
C LEU A 74 9.60 -6.22 -6.69
N PHE A 75 10.56 -6.72 -7.49
CA PHE A 75 11.81 -7.32 -7.02
C PHE A 75 13.05 -6.71 -7.71
N ASN A 76 12.96 -5.44 -8.14
CA ASN A 76 13.99 -4.74 -8.91
C ASN A 76 15.31 -4.48 -8.16
N ASP A 77 15.34 -4.81 -6.88
CA ASP A 77 16.46 -4.71 -5.95
C ASP A 77 16.90 -6.08 -5.41
N LEU A 78 16.43 -7.18 -6.01
CA LEU A 78 16.88 -8.55 -5.73
C LEU A 78 17.78 -9.10 -6.84
N GLU A 79 18.64 -10.05 -6.46
CA GLU A 79 19.35 -10.89 -7.42
C GLU A 79 18.36 -11.73 -8.24
N THR A 80 18.65 -11.96 -9.53
CA THR A 80 17.71 -12.58 -10.48
C THR A 80 17.12 -13.90 -10.00
N SER A 81 17.93 -14.77 -9.41
CA SER A 81 17.47 -16.07 -8.89
C SER A 81 16.54 -15.96 -7.67
N GLU A 82 16.64 -14.87 -6.90
CA GLU A 82 15.71 -14.60 -5.80
C GLU A 82 14.42 -13.94 -6.30
N ALA A 83 14.52 -13.02 -7.27
CA ALA A 83 13.36 -12.44 -7.95
C ALA A 83 12.52 -13.52 -8.66
N GLU A 84 13.16 -14.47 -9.34
CA GLU A 84 12.52 -15.65 -9.93
C GLU A 84 11.82 -16.52 -8.87
N ARG A 85 12.53 -16.83 -7.76
CA ARG A 85 12.00 -17.63 -6.65
C ARG A 85 10.72 -17.01 -6.08
N TRP A 86 10.70 -15.71 -5.85
CA TRP A 86 9.52 -15.01 -5.31
C TRP A 86 8.43 -14.82 -6.36
N THR A 87 8.78 -14.55 -7.61
CA THR A 87 7.83 -14.49 -8.74
C THR A 87 7.02 -15.78 -8.86
N ALA A 88 7.65 -16.94 -8.70
CA ALA A 88 6.98 -18.24 -8.73
C ALA A 88 5.95 -18.47 -7.60
N THR A 89 5.93 -17.62 -6.57
CA THR A 89 4.93 -17.67 -5.48
C THR A 89 3.71 -16.77 -5.70
N LEU A 90 3.77 -15.86 -6.68
CA LEU A 90 2.72 -14.90 -6.94
C LEU A 90 1.54 -15.54 -7.68
N THR A 91 0.33 -15.05 -7.41
CA THR A 91 -0.90 -15.51 -8.05
C THR A 91 -1.81 -14.34 -8.38
N ALA A 92 -2.83 -14.59 -9.21
CA ALA A 92 -3.84 -13.60 -9.53
C ALA A 92 -4.68 -13.28 -8.29
N SER A 93 -4.66 -12.02 -7.85
CA SER A 93 -5.43 -11.59 -6.68
C SER A 93 -6.81 -11.09 -7.10
N PRO A 94 -7.89 -11.35 -6.34
CA PRO A 94 -9.05 -10.50 -6.35
C PRO A 94 -8.62 -9.17 -5.75
N VAL A 95 -8.79 -8.17 -6.58
CA VAL A 95 -8.35 -6.82 -6.38
C VAL A 95 -9.43 -6.26 -5.37
N SER A 96 -9.10 -5.67 -4.20
CA SER A 96 -10.01 -5.31 -3.05
C SER A 96 -11.04 -4.17 -3.26
N THR A 97 -12.29 -4.33 -2.79
CA THR A 97 -13.41 -3.35 -2.88
C THR A 97 -13.92 -2.82 -1.53
N THR A 98 -13.41 -3.30 -0.40
CA THR A 98 -14.08 -3.12 0.90
C THR A 98 -14.09 -1.65 1.34
N GLU A 99 -15.28 -1.14 1.67
CA GLU A 99 -15.45 0.20 2.22
C GLU A 99 -14.74 0.33 3.58
N LEU A 100 -13.87 1.34 3.70
CA LEU A 100 -13.16 1.63 4.95
C LEU A 100 -14.03 2.47 5.87
N MET A 101 -14.90 1.81 6.64
CA MET A 101 -15.78 2.45 7.63
C MET A 101 -15.03 3.10 8.82
N ASN A 102 -13.70 2.95 8.91
CA ASN A 102 -12.88 3.45 10.03
C ASN A 102 -11.64 4.19 9.52
N ASN A 103 -11.42 5.42 10.02
CA ASN A 103 -10.22 6.19 9.74
C ASN A 103 -9.11 5.87 10.76
N ALA A 104 -8.34 4.81 10.50
CA ALA A 104 -7.21 4.42 11.35
C ALA A 104 -6.18 5.55 11.53
N TYR A 105 -5.97 6.38 10.51
CA TYR A 105 -4.98 7.46 10.53
C TYR A 105 -5.26 8.53 11.60
N ALA A 106 -6.54 8.80 11.91
CA ALA A 106 -6.93 9.75 12.94
C ALA A 106 -7.07 9.12 14.34
N ALA A 107 -7.06 7.78 14.43
CA ALA A 107 -7.30 7.04 15.66
C ALA A 107 -6.03 6.45 16.29
N LEU A 108 -4.95 6.29 15.51
CA LEU A 108 -3.73 5.59 15.91
C LEU A 108 -2.49 6.39 15.51
N PRO A 109 -1.38 6.33 16.30
CA PRO A 109 -0.08 6.81 15.83
C PRO A 109 0.31 6.09 14.54
N CYS A 110 0.60 6.85 13.49
CA CYS A 110 0.93 6.31 12.17
C CYS A 110 2.39 6.58 11.79
N ALA A 111 3.02 5.59 11.14
CA ALA A 111 4.30 5.74 10.47
C ALA A 111 4.17 5.34 9.01
N TYR A 112 5.03 5.92 8.17
CA TYR A 112 5.13 5.57 6.75
C TYR A 112 6.59 5.37 6.39
N LEU A 113 6.92 4.24 5.76
CA LEU A 113 8.26 3.96 5.23
C LEU A 113 8.24 4.21 3.72
N ILE A 114 8.87 5.29 3.27
CA ILE A 114 8.92 5.63 1.84
C ILE A 114 9.94 4.73 1.12
N PHE A 115 9.50 4.05 0.07
CA PHE A 115 10.34 3.17 -0.75
C PHE A 115 10.92 3.98 -1.92
N GLN A 116 12.23 4.23 -1.92
CA GLN A 116 12.86 5.17 -2.86
C GLN A 116 13.07 4.58 -4.27
N GLY A 117 13.13 3.26 -4.40
CA GLY A 117 13.29 2.54 -5.67
C GLY A 117 12.01 1.89 -6.19
N ASP A 118 10.84 2.21 -5.62
CA ASP A 118 9.56 1.62 -6.01
C ASP A 118 9.12 2.08 -7.41
N LEU A 119 8.86 1.11 -8.30
CA LEU A 119 8.44 1.33 -9.68
C LEU A 119 6.94 1.09 -9.92
N THR A 120 6.19 0.74 -8.88
CA THR A 120 4.72 0.65 -8.89
C THR A 120 4.06 1.92 -8.34
N LEU A 121 4.64 2.50 -7.28
CA LEU A 121 4.19 3.72 -6.62
C LEU A 121 5.41 4.61 -6.36
N PRO A 122 5.78 5.51 -7.29
CA PRO A 122 6.98 6.33 -7.16
C PRO A 122 6.97 7.19 -5.89
N LYS A 123 8.15 7.44 -5.31
CA LYS A 123 8.30 8.12 -4.01
C LYS A 123 7.57 9.48 -3.93
N GLU A 124 7.50 10.24 -5.03
CA GLU A 124 6.80 11.53 -5.08
C GLU A 124 5.28 11.36 -4.87
N TYR A 125 4.69 10.25 -5.34
CA TYR A 125 3.30 9.90 -5.06
C TYR A 125 3.10 9.45 -3.62
N GLN A 126 4.05 8.67 -3.05
CA GLN A 126 4.01 8.30 -1.64
C GLN A 126 4.05 9.55 -0.74
N GLU A 127 4.94 10.51 -1.05
CA GLU A 127 5.04 11.80 -0.36
C GLU A 127 3.75 12.63 -0.49
N GLY A 128 3.14 12.67 -1.69
CA GLY A 128 1.86 13.31 -1.92
C GLY A 128 0.71 12.68 -1.12
N MET A 129 0.65 11.35 -1.03
CA MET A 129 -0.33 10.62 -0.21
C MET A 129 -0.17 10.92 1.28
N ILE A 130 1.07 10.94 1.80
CA ILE A 130 1.36 11.32 3.19
C ILE A 130 0.88 12.75 3.44
N ALA A 131 1.27 13.72 2.59
CA ALA A 131 0.91 15.13 2.76
C ALA A 131 -0.60 15.36 2.73
N ALA A 132 -1.31 14.72 1.79
CA ALA A 132 -2.77 14.81 1.68
C ALA A 132 -3.49 14.19 2.89
N GLN A 133 -2.94 13.11 3.47
CA GLN A 133 -3.53 12.47 4.64
C GLN A 133 -3.20 13.20 5.95
N SER A 134 -2.01 13.78 6.08
CA SER A 134 -1.64 14.56 7.27
C SER A 134 -2.48 15.81 7.46
N GLN A 135 -2.88 16.47 6.36
CA GLN A 135 -3.85 17.57 6.40
C GLN A 135 -5.23 17.16 6.96
N LYS A 136 -5.58 15.87 6.93
CA LYS A 136 -6.91 15.35 7.34
C LYS A 136 -6.90 14.63 8.68
N ALA A 137 -5.78 13.99 9.06
CA ALA A 137 -5.73 13.02 10.14
C ALA A 137 -4.53 13.14 11.09
N GLY A 138 -3.58 14.05 10.83
CA GLY A 138 -2.38 14.23 11.66
C GLY A 138 -1.10 13.67 11.04
N ASP A 139 0.04 14.08 11.61
CA ASP A 139 1.35 13.81 11.02
C ASP A 139 1.79 12.34 11.15
N PHE A 140 2.37 11.80 10.08
CA PHE A 140 3.02 10.49 10.10
C PHE A 140 4.45 10.62 10.63
N THR A 141 4.92 9.61 11.37
CA THR A 141 6.37 9.40 11.55
C THR A 141 6.95 8.84 10.25
N VAL A 142 7.57 9.69 9.44
CA VAL A 142 8.08 9.31 8.11
C VAL A 142 9.51 8.76 8.19
N TYR A 143 9.71 7.61 7.54
CA TYR A 143 10.99 6.94 7.34
C TYR A 143 11.28 6.80 5.83
N ARG A 144 12.50 6.43 5.47
CA ARG A 144 12.92 6.21 4.08
C ARG A 144 13.73 4.93 3.95
N CYS A 145 13.52 4.21 2.86
CA CYS A 145 14.13 2.93 2.51
C CYS A 145 14.71 3.02 1.08
N PRO A 146 15.93 2.53 0.83
CA PRO A 146 16.49 2.52 -0.54
C PRO A 146 15.85 1.49 -1.47
N ALA A 147 15.04 0.57 -0.95
CA ALA A 147 14.46 -0.56 -1.67
C ALA A 147 13.41 -0.18 -2.73
N GLY A 148 13.11 -1.18 -3.57
CA GLY A 148 11.93 -1.26 -4.42
C GLY A 148 10.64 -1.55 -3.64
N HIS A 149 9.65 -2.12 -4.32
CA HIS A 149 8.31 -2.32 -3.75
C HIS A 149 8.25 -3.39 -2.63
N SER A 150 9.23 -4.29 -2.55
CA SER A 150 9.22 -5.44 -1.62
C SER A 150 10.31 -5.38 -0.53
N PRO A 151 10.42 -4.30 0.28
CA PRO A 151 11.47 -4.15 1.29
C PRO A 151 11.39 -5.19 2.41
N HIS A 152 10.24 -5.85 2.58
CA HIS A 152 10.08 -6.98 3.49
C HIS A 152 10.93 -8.19 3.06
N VAL A 153 11.31 -8.27 1.78
CA VAL A 153 12.24 -9.27 1.21
C VAL A 153 13.63 -8.69 1.00
N SER A 154 13.77 -7.55 0.32
CA SER A 154 15.08 -7.00 -0.07
C SER A 154 15.80 -6.23 1.03
N TRP A 155 15.08 -5.76 2.05
CA TRP A 155 15.60 -4.88 3.11
C TRP A 155 15.04 -5.23 4.50
N THR A 156 14.78 -6.52 4.74
CA THR A 156 14.01 -7.02 5.89
C THR A 156 14.48 -6.47 7.23
N GLN A 157 15.79 -6.45 7.50
CA GLN A 157 16.32 -5.96 8.78
C GLN A 157 16.09 -4.44 8.95
N GLY A 158 16.11 -3.67 7.87
CA GLY A 158 15.81 -2.24 7.92
C GLY A 158 14.33 -1.97 8.21
N VAL A 159 13.41 -2.81 7.69
CA VAL A 159 11.99 -2.77 8.05
C VAL A 159 11.81 -3.09 9.54
N VAL A 160 12.47 -4.13 10.07
CA VAL A 160 12.44 -4.47 11.50
C VAL A 160 12.96 -3.31 12.37
N ASN A 161 14.11 -2.73 12.01
CA ASN A 161 14.70 -1.60 12.74
C ASN A 161 13.77 -0.36 12.73
N THR A 162 13.11 -0.11 11.59
CA THR A 162 12.13 0.98 11.44
C THR A 162 10.94 0.79 12.38
N ILE A 163 10.39 -0.43 12.44
CA ILE A 163 9.29 -0.76 13.35
C ILE A 163 9.71 -0.58 14.80
N GLN A 164 10.90 -1.06 15.19
CA GLN A 164 11.42 -0.93 16.56
C GLN A 164 11.61 0.53 16.98
N ASP A 165 12.16 1.39 16.11
CA ASP A 165 12.30 2.81 16.38
C ASP A 165 10.94 3.52 16.51
N PHE A 166 9.96 3.15 15.68
CA PHE A 166 8.61 3.72 15.78
C PHE A 166 7.90 3.31 17.06
N ILE A 167 7.97 2.02 17.43
CA ILE A 167 7.47 1.50 18.72
C ILE A 167 8.04 2.32 19.88
N LYS A 168 9.37 2.54 19.88
CA LYS A 168 10.04 3.30 20.92
C LYS A 168 9.53 4.74 20.99
N LYS A 169 9.39 5.43 19.84
CA LYS A 169 8.85 6.80 19.79
C LYS A 169 7.44 6.91 20.37
N ILE A 170 6.56 5.93 20.11
CA ILE A 170 5.22 5.89 20.71
C ILE A 170 5.31 5.73 22.23
N GLN A 171 6.19 4.84 22.71
CA GLN A 171 6.37 4.61 24.15
C GLN A 171 6.93 5.84 24.87
N ASP A 172 7.91 6.52 24.27
CA ASP A 172 8.51 7.75 24.79
C ASP A 172 7.51 8.95 24.81
N GLN A 173 6.41 8.87 24.03
CA GLN A 173 5.33 9.88 24.01
C GLN A 173 4.19 9.59 25.02
N GLN A 174 4.18 8.43 25.67
CA GLN A 174 3.13 8.01 26.61
C GLN A 174 3.57 8.06 28.09
N GLY A 175 4.81 8.50 28.36
CA GLY A 175 5.40 8.63 29.70
C GLY A 175 5.48 10.08 30.19
#